data_AF-A0A935M2Z7-F1
#
_entry.id   AF-A0A935M2Z7-F1
#
_cell.length_a   1.000
_cell.length_b   1.000
_cell.length_c   1.000
_cell.angle_alpha   90.00
_cell.angle_beta   90.00
_cell.angle_gamma   90.00
#
_symmetry.space_group_name_H-M   'P 1'
#
loop_
_entity.id
_entity.type
_entity.pdbx_description
1 polymer ?
#
loop_
_entity_poly.entity_id
_entity_poly.type
_entity_poly.pdbx_seq_one_letter_code
_entity_poly.pdbx_strand_id
1 'polypeptide(L)'
;MRRGGPPALAAALLLACGMPARALDAVPAALRECQERLDPELDIGFARISAHCPGLVRVLEQSPWAPWLPQGWRDPRNDLSAGSLGELGVLLQRERGLAPLRTAPAGATLRAVLAELGYPRRERMTLWERLRDWLHPVSARRQSEPAPSWLSQVLRQVDSSGMLLRVMSYMAIAAVLVLGVSGFVRRLRTKRLSDTLWHADHAPPAPVPGRQPWQSWREVEQASLAERPALMLGLVLDALVQSRRLPRAESFTASELIEAAESTRLPGRERLVALARVAEQARFGSKPLPASQLAAAVEGGRTLLAELNPPGRVSS
;
A
#
# COMPACT_ATOMS: atom_id res chain seq x y z
N MET A 1 -25.66 -30.30 64.93
CA MET A 1 -25.64 -28.88 64.51
C MET A 1 -24.63 -28.76 63.37
N ARG A 2 -25.06 -28.68 62.09
CA ARG A 2 -25.11 -27.46 61.27
C ARG A 2 -23.94 -26.51 61.58
N ARG A 3 -23.05 -26.16 60.64
CA ARG A 3 -23.35 -25.42 59.40
C ARG A 3 -22.36 -25.75 58.28
N GLY A 4 -22.91 -26.03 57.10
CA GLY A 4 -22.22 -25.95 55.82
C GLY A 4 -22.56 -24.65 55.08
N GLY A 5 -21.70 -24.30 54.11
CA GLY A 5 -21.90 -23.27 53.08
C GLY A 5 -20.76 -22.22 53.03
N PRO A 6 -20.27 -21.79 51.85
CA PRO A 6 -20.39 -22.38 50.50
C PRO A 6 -19.05 -22.40 49.71
N PRO A 7 -18.65 -23.52 49.06
CA PRO A 7 -17.69 -23.50 47.96
C PRO A 7 -18.42 -23.19 46.63
N ALA A 8 -19.20 -22.11 46.58
CA ALA A 8 -20.01 -21.77 45.39
C ALA A 8 -19.47 -20.58 44.59
N LEU A 9 -18.65 -19.72 45.19
CA LEU A 9 -18.16 -18.50 44.52
C LEU A 9 -16.89 -18.72 43.67
N ALA A 10 -16.10 -19.77 43.94
CA ALA A 10 -14.88 -20.03 43.17
C ALA A 10 -15.13 -20.73 41.82
N ALA A 11 -16.26 -21.44 41.66
CA ALA A 11 -16.60 -22.13 40.42
C ALA A 11 -17.24 -21.20 39.36
N ALA A 12 -17.81 -20.06 39.77
CA ALA A 12 -18.47 -19.14 38.84
C ALA A 12 -17.50 -18.22 38.07
N LEU A 13 -16.26 -18.00 38.56
CA LEU A 13 -15.27 -17.16 37.87
C LEU A 13 -14.45 -17.90 36.79
N LEU A 14 -14.45 -19.23 36.77
CA LEU A 14 -13.74 -20.00 35.74
C LEU A 14 -14.58 -20.27 34.47
N LEU A 15 -15.88 -19.95 34.49
CA LEU A 15 -16.77 -20.09 33.33
C LEU A 15 -16.75 -18.88 32.37
N ALA A 16 -16.07 -17.79 32.72
CA ALA A 16 -16.03 -16.57 31.89
C ALA A 16 -14.89 -16.52 30.86
N CYS A 17 -13.86 -17.38 30.97
CA CYS A 17 -12.72 -17.38 30.05
C CYS A 17 -12.78 -18.44 28.93
N GLY A 18 -13.82 -19.27 28.89
CA GLY A 18 -13.95 -20.35 27.91
C GLY A 18 -14.63 -19.98 26.57
N MET A 19 -15.14 -18.74 26.43
CA MET A 19 -16.01 -18.36 25.31
C MET A 19 -15.38 -17.64 24.08
N PRO A 20 -14.06 -17.47 23.87
CA PRO A 20 -13.59 -16.92 22.60
C PRO A 20 -13.26 -17.98 21.53
N ALA A 21 -12.88 -19.21 21.90
CA ALA A 21 -12.35 -20.18 20.93
C ALA A 21 -13.42 -20.70 19.94
N ARG A 22 -14.60 -21.09 20.43
CA ARG A 22 -15.69 -21.60 19.58
C ARG A 22 -16.27 -20.56 18.62
N ALA A 23 -16.33 -19.29 19.03
CA ALA A 23 -16.86 -18.21 18.19
C ALA A 23 -15.89 -17.84 17.06
N LEU A 24 -14.58 -17.94 17.33
CA LEU A 24 -13.57 -17.83 16.27
C LEU A 24 -13.73 -18.98 15.26
N ASP A 25 -13.87 -20.23 15.69
CA ASP A 25 -13.96 -21.38 14.76
C ASP A 25 -15.26 -21.47 13.95
N ALA A 26 -16.32 -20.82 14.38
CA ALA A 26 -17.61 -20.83 13.68
C ALA A 26 -17.57 -20.11 12.32
N VAL A 27 -16.78 -19.03 12.17
CA VAL A 27 -16.81 -18.19 10.95
C VAL A 27 -16.32 -18.92 9.70
N PRO A 28 -15.14 -19.57 9.69
CA PRO A 28 -14.65 -20.23 8.48
C PRO A 28 -15.45 -21.49 8.14
N ALA A 29 -16.00 -22.17 9.15
CA ALA A 29 -16.89 -23.31 8.91
C ALA A 29 -18.18 -22.84 8.21
N ALA A 30 -18.81 -21.77 8.70
CA ALA A 30 -19.99 -21.18 8.08
C ALA A 30 -19.71 -20.61 6.68
N LEU A 31 -18.52 -20.03 6.46
CA LEU A 31 -18.09 -19.57 5.14
C LEU A 31 -17.97 -20.73 4.15
N ARG A 32 -17.35 -21.85 4.55
CA ARG A 32 -17.17 -23.01 3.68
C ARG A 32 -18.50 -23.68 3.32
N GLU A 33 -19.37 -23.88 4.30
CA GLU A 33 -20.71 -24.42 4.08
C GLU A 33 -21.53 -23.53 3.14
N CYS A 34 -21.38 -22.21 3.25
CA CYS A 34 -22.02 -21.28 2.35
C CYS A 34 -21.43 -21.34 0.93
N GLN A 35 -20.09 -21.38 0.80
CA GLN A 35 -19.41 -21.48 -0.50
C GLN A 35 -19.81 -22.74 -1.28
N GLU A 36 -20.02 -23.87 -0.60
CA GLU A 36 -20.48 -25.11 -1.23
C GLU A 36 -21.91 -24.99 -1.81
N ARG A 37 -22.69 -24.00 -1.38
CA ARG A 37 -24.08 -23.77 -1.82
C ARG A 37 -24.24 -22.64 -2.84
N LEU A 38 -23.21 -21.80 -3.02
CA LEU A 38 -23.27 -20.64 -3.90
C LEU A 38 -22.68 -20.97 -5.26
N ASP A 39 -23.29 -20.45 -6.32
CA ASP A 39 -22.72 -20.45 -7.65
C ASP A 39 -21.87 -19.17 -7.86
N PRO A 40 -20.57 -19.29 -8.19
CA PRO A 40 -19.67 -18.16 -8.31
C PRO A 40 -20.02 -17.18 -9.44
N GLU A 41 -20.77 -17.61 -10.46
CA GLU A 41 -21.17 -16.75 -11.58
C GLU A 41 -22.57 -16.14 -11.40
N LEU A 42 -23.46 -16.82 -10.67
CA LEU A 42 -24.87 -16.42 -10.53
C LEU A 42 -25.16 -15.68 -9.21
N ASP A 43 -24.44 -16.00 -8.14
CA ASP A 43 -24.69 -15.44 -6.81
C ASP A 43 -23.81 -14.22 -6.51
N ILE A 44 -24.18 -13.12 -7.17
CA ILE A 44 -23.59 -11.80 -6.96
C ILE A 44 -24.56 -10.91 -6.20
N GLY A 45 -24.07 -10.28 -5.14
CA GLY A 45 -24.76 -9.32 -4.30
C GLY A 45 -25.30 -9.91 -3.00
N PHE A 46 -25.33 -9.07 -1.96
CA PHE A 46 -25.75 -9.44 -0.61
C PHE A 46 -27.14 -10.10 -0.55
N ALA A 47 -28.10 -9.62 -1.35
CA ALA A 47 -29.47 -10.14 -1.34
C ALA A 47 -29.52 -11.64 -1.71
N ARG A 48 -28.85 -12.05 -2.80
CA ARG A 48 -28.83 -13.46 -3.24
C ARG A 48 -28.05 -14.34 -2.25
N ILE A 49 -26.89 -13.87 -1.81
CA ILE A 49 -26.06 -14.61 -0.85
C ILE A 49 -26.79 -14.80 0.48
N SER A 50 -27.48 -13.77 0.99
CA SER A 50 -28.24 -13.87 2.24
C SER A 50 -29.44 -14.80 2.13
N ALA A 51 -30.03 -14.98 0.94
CA ALA A 51 -31.11 -15.92 0.69
C ALA A 51 -30.64 -17.37 0.75
N HIS A 52 -29.48 -17.68 0.14
CA HIS A 52 -28.90 -19.03 0.16
C HIS A 52 -28.17 -19.35 1.48
N CYS A 53 -27.63 -18.34 2.15
CA CYS A 53 -26.85 -18.47 3.38
C CYS A 53 -27.31 -17.51 4.50
N PRO A 54 -28.54 -17.67 5.03
CA PRO A 54 -29.07 -16.77 6.05
C PRO A 54 -28.29 -16.83 7.38
N GLY A 55 -27.65 -17.98 7.67
CA GLY A 55 -26.83 -18.15 8.86
C GLY A 55 -25.50 -17.40 8.84
N LEU A 56 -24.93 -17.17 7.65
CA LEU A 56 -23.60 -16.58 7.49
C LEU A 56 -23.55 -15.14 8.03
N VAL A 57 -24.58 -14.36 7.73
CA VAL A 57 -24.69 -12.96 8.17
C VAL A 57 -24.62 -12.86 9.69
N ARG A 58 -25.43 -13.68 10.37
CA ARG A 58 -25.46 -13.72 11.84
C ARG A 58 -24.12 -14.14 12.44
N VAL A 59 -23.46 -15.14 11.85
CA VAL A 59 -22.15 -15.63 12.32
C VAL A 59 -21.07 -14.56 12.14
N LEU A 60 -21.06 -13.84 11.01
CA LEU A 60 -20.11 -12.74 10.77
C LEU A 60 -20.32 -11.56 11.72
N GLU A 61 -21.57 -11.17 11.98
CA GLU A 61 -21.92 -10.10 12.91
C GLU A 61 -21.52 -10.38 14.36
N GLN A 62 -21.69 -11.63 14.80
CA GLN A 62 -21.37 -12.06 16.16
C GLN A 62 -19.88 -12.39 16.33
N SER A 63 -19.12 -12.35 15.23
CA SER A 63 -17.70 -12.67 15.26
C SER A 63 -16.85 -11.48 15.73
N PRO A 64 -15.64 -11.74 16.26
CA PRO A 64 -14.68 -10.68 16.56
C PRO A 64 -14.19 -9.91 15.32
N TRP A 65 -14.57 -10.35 14.12
CA TRP A 65 -14.19 -9.74 12.84
C TRP A 65 -15.20 -8.68 12.37
N ALA A 66 -16.37 -8.58 13.01
CA ALA A 66 -17.39 -7.60 12.65
C ALA A 66 -16.87 -6.15 12.55
N PRO A 67 -15.97 -5.65 13.42
CA PRO A 67 -15.40 -4.30 13.30
C PRO A 67 -14.50 -4.09 12.08
N TRP A 68 -13.99 -5.18 11.49
CA TRP A 68 -13.04 -5.17 10.38
C TRP A 68 -13.73 -5.34 9.02
N LEU A 69 -15.03 -5.61 9.01
CA LEU A 69 -15.81 -5.69 7.77
C LEU A 69 -15.98 -4.27 7.18
N PRO A 70 -15.91 -4.12 5.84
CA PRO A 70 -16.12 -2.84 5.18
C PRO A 70 -17.45 -2.19 5.58
N GLN A 71 -17.44 -0.87 5.76
CA GLN A 71 -18.67 -0.11 5.97
C GLN A 71 -19.58 -0.29 4.76
N GLY A 72 -20.80 -0.81 4.96
CA GLY A 72 -21.75 -1.07 3.88
C GLY A 72 -21.59 -2.43 3.17
N TRP A 73 -20.96 -3.43 3.80
CA TRP A 73 -20.90 -4.81 3.25
C TRP A 73 -22.28 -5.47 3.01
N ARG A 74 -23.35 -4.91 3.58
CA ARG A 74 -24.75 -5.32 3.38
C ARG A 74 -25.52 -4.44 2.40
N ASP A 75 -24.90 -3.37 1.88
CA ASP A 75 -25.55 -2.51 0.89
C ASP A 75 -25.81 -3.35 -0.36
N PRO A 76 -27.03 -3.36 -0.93
CA PRO A 76 -27.32 -4.04 -2.19
C PRO A 76 -26.46 -3.59 -3.37
N ARG A 77 -25.81 -2.41 -3.27
CA ARG A 77 -24.84 -1.90 -4.25
C ARG A 77 -23.41 -2.38 -4.02
N ASN A 78 -23.17 -3.18 -2.98
CA ASN A 78 -21.87 -3.78 -2.73
C ASN A 78 -21.77 -5.11 -3.47
N ASP A 79 -20.74 -5.27 -4.27
CA ASP A 79 -20.46 -6.47 -5.06
C ASP A 79 -19.87 -7.58 -4.18
N LEU A 80 -20.59 -7.94 -3.10
CA LEU A 80 -20.32 -9.14 -2.35
C LEU A 80 -20.60 -10.32 -3.28
N SER A 81 -19.55 -10.96 -3.77
CA SER A 81 -19.63 -12.15 -4.62
C SER A 81 -19.23 -13.39 -3.83
N ALA A 82 -19.69 -14.56 -4.27
CA ALA A 82 -19.20 -15.83 -3.72
C ALA A 82 -17.66 -15.94 -3.81
N GLY A 83 -17.05 -15.38 -4.85
CA GLY A 83 -15.60 -15.26 -4.99
C GLY A 83 -14.95 -14.44 -3.87
N SER A 84 -15.50 -13.26 -3.53
CA SER A 84 -14.98 -12.43 -2.42
C SER A 84 -15.13 -13.10 -1.05
N LEU A 85 -16.19 -13.90 -0.85
CA LEU A 85 -16.34 -14.73 0.36
C LEU A 85 -15.33 -15.88 0.38
N GLY A 86 -15.01 -16.45 -0.79
CA GLY A 86 -13.91 -17.36 -1.04
C GLY A 86 -12.59 -16.83 -0.51
N GLU A 87 -12.21 -15.65 -1.01
CA GLU A 87 -10.97 -14.96 -0.63
C GLU A 87 -10.92 -14.65 0.87
N LEU A 88 -12.02 -14.16 1.45
CA LEU A 88 -12.11 -13.93 2.89
C LEU A 88 -11.86 -15.22 3.69
N GLY A 89 -12.43 -16.35 3.25
CA GLY A 89 -12.20 -17.65 3.87
C GLY A 89 -10.73 -18.07 3.86
N VAL A 90 -10.05 -17.90 2.72
CA VAL A 90 -8.62 -18.20 2.56
C VAL A 90 -7.76 -17.31 3.47
N LEU A 91 -8.03 -16.02 3.52
CA LEU A 91 -7.32 -15.06 4.36
C LEU A 91 -7.47 -15.38 5.85
N LEU A 92 -8.70 -15.69 6.29
CA LEU A 92 -8.98 -16.08 7.67
C LEU A 92 -8.24 -17.36 8.07
N GLN A 93 -8.17 -18.34 7.16
CA GLN A 93 -7.47 -19.59 7.40
C GLN A 93 -5.95 -19.39 7.48
N ARG A 94 -5.39 -18.53 6.61
CA ARG A 94 -3.98 -18.14 6.65
C ARG A 94 -3.60 -17.47 7.96
N GLU A 95 -4.38 -16.47 8.39
CA GLU A 95 -4.10 -15.73 9.63
C GLU A 95 -4.15 -16.64 10.87
N ARG A 96 -4.99 -17.67 10.86
CA ARG A 96 -5.00 -18.70 11.92
C ARG A 96 -3.79 -19.60 11.90
N GLY A 97 -3.32 -19.99 10.72
CA GLY A 97 -2.06 -20.73 10.57
C GLY A 97 -0.87 -19.95 11.13
N LEU A 98 -0.94 -18.61 11.12
CA LEU A 98 0.08 -17.71 11.65
C LEU A 98 -0.13 -17.34 13.13
N ALA A 99 -1.30 -17.58 13.72
CA ALA A 99 -1.60 -17.27 15.12
C ALA A 99 -0.63 -17.91 16.14
N PRO A 100 -0.19 -19.19 16.02
CA PRO A 100 0.79 -19.75 16.95
C PRO A 100 2.21 -19.16 16.78
N LEU A 101 2.49 -18.48 15.65
CA LEU A 101 3.80 -17.87 15.36
C LEU A 101 3.88 -16.39 15.79
N ARG A 102 2.75 -15.76 16.13
CA ARG A 102 2.71 -14.38 16.64
C ARG A 102 2.87 -14.36 18.16
N THR A 103 4.02 -14.83 18.65
CA THR A 103 4.56 -14.27 19.90
C THR A 103 4.80 -12.79 19.66
N ALA A 104 4.19 -11.93 20.48
CA ALA A 104 4.42 -10.49 20.41
C ALA A 104 5.94 -10.23 20.33
N PRO A 105 6.43 -9.39 19.40
CA PRO A 105 7.86 -9.16 19.28
C PRO A 105 8.37 -8.68 20.63
N ALA A 106 9.27 -9.45 21.24
CA ALA A 106 9.82 -9.13 22.54
C ALA A 106 10.46 -7.74 22.44
N GLY A 107 9.94 -6.74 23.17
CA GLY A 107 10.45 -5.37 23.08
C GLY A 107 11.95 -5.21 23.39
N ALA A 108 12.59 -6.29 23.90
CA ALA A 108 14.03 -6.42 24.06
C ALA A 108 14.78 -6.61 22.73
N THR A 109 14.31 -7.45 21.81
CA THR A 109 14.96 -7.66 20.50
C THR A 109 14.82 -6.47 19.58
N LEU A 110 13.70 -5.75 19.64
CA LEU A 110 13.53 -4.50 18.90
C LEU A 110 14.52 -3.42 19.37
N ARG A 111 14.80 -3.35 20.68
CA ARG A 111 15.80 -2.43 21.25
C ARG A 111 17.22 -2.75 20.80
N ALA A 112 17.56 -4.04 20.68
CA ALA A 112 18.87 -4.47 20.21
C ALA A 112 19.07 -4.12 18.73
N VAL A 113 18.09 -4.40 17.87
CA VAL A 113 18.14 -4.09 16.43
C VAL A 113 18.19 -2.58 16.17
N LEU A 114 17.46 -1.78 16.95
CA LEU A 114 17.52 -0.31 16.84
C LEU A 114 18.87 0.28 17.29
N ALA A 115 19.56 -0.38 18.22
CA ALA A 115 20.92 0.01 18.61
C ALA A 115 21.96 -0.38 17.53
N GLU A 116 21.75 -1.52 16.87
CA GLU A 116 22.62 -2.02 15.79
C GLU A 116 22.51 -1.22 14.50
N LEU A 117 21.32 -0.68 14.20
CA LEU A 117 21.09 0.23 13.06
C LEU A 117 21.65 1.65 13.27
N GLY A 118 22.42 1.88 14.33
CA GLY A 118 23.17 3.12 14.52
C GLY A 118 22.29 4.36 14.68
N TYR A 119 21.04 4.23 15.12
CA TYR A 119 20.28 5.38 15.57
C TYR A 119 20.91 5.87 16.89
N PRO A 120 21.65 6.99 16.91
CA PRO A 120 22.08 7.55 18.17
C PRO A 120 20.82 7.84 18.97
N ARG A 121 20.84 7.42 20.23
CA ARG A 121 19.84 7.73 21.24
C ARG A 121 19.75 9.26 21.35
N ARG A 122 18.97 9.89 20.48
CA ARG A 122 18.55 11.28 20.66
C ARG A 122 17.79 11.26 21.96
N GLU A 123 18.43 11.80 22.99
CA GLU A 123 17.80 12.15 24.26
C GLU A 123 16.45 12.77 23.95
N ARG A 124 15.46 12.44 24.78
CA ARG A 124 14.04 12.66 24.52
C ARG A 124 13.77 14.13 24.21
N MET A 125 13.92 14.52 22.95
CA MET A 125 13.50 15.82 22.50
C MET A 125 12.00 15.82 22.62
N THR A 126 11.50 16.70 23.48
CA THR A 126 10.07 16.88 23.66
C THR A 126 9.46 17.23 22.30
N LEU A 127 8.22 16.81 22.03
CA LEU A 127 7.53 17.15 20.79
C LEU A 127 7.55 18.67 20.51
N TRP A 128 7.61 19.45 21.59
CA TRP A 128 7.79 20.90 21.58
C TRP A 128 9.15 21.35 21.02
N GLU A 129 10.25 20.71 21.41
CA GLU A 129 11.58 21.01 20.87
C GLU A 129 11.68 20.69 19.38
N ARG A 130 11.05 19.60 18.91
CA ARG A 130 10.98 19.30 17.47
C ARG A 130 10.17 20.33 16.71
N LEU A 131 9.06 20.79 17.27
CA LEU A 131 8.24 21.84 16.67
C LEU A 131 9.01 23.17 16.63
N ARG A 132 9.70 23.52 17.72
CA ARG A 132 10.54 24.71 17.82
C ARG A 132 11.70 24.67 16.81
N ASP A 133 12.40 23.56 16.71
CA ASP A 133 13.50 23.38 15.77
C ASP A 133 13.02 23.36 14.31
N TRP A 134 11.78 22.93 14.06
CA TRP A 134 11.14 23.04 12.75
C TRP A 134 10.71 24.47 12.41
N LEU A 135 10.29 25.26 13.41
CA LEU A 135 9.94 26.67 13.25
C LEU A 135 11.15 27.59 13.12
N HIS A 136 12.28 27.24 13.74
CA HIS A 136 13.51 28.02 13.72
C HIS A 136 14.05 28.33 12.31
N PRO A 137 14.07 27.41 11.32
CA PRO A 137 14.49 27.74 9.96
C PRO A 137 13.48 28.63 9.21
N VAL A 138 12.21 28.62 9.61
CA VAL A 138 11.16 29.47 9.01
C VAL A 138 11.24 30.91 9.57
N SER A 139 11.62 31.08 10.84
CA SER A 139 11.82 32.38 11.46
C SER A 139 13.20 32.99 11.19
N ALA A 140 14.25 32.16 11.06
CA ALA A 140 15.60 32.62 10.74
C ALA A 140 15.69 33.21 9.32
N ARG A 141 14.87 32.75 8.38
CA ARG A 141 14.75 33.36 7.03
C ARG A 141 14.12 34.76 7.02
N ARG A 142 13.62 35.27 8.16
CA ARG A 142 13.03 36.62 8.27
C ARG A 142 13.91 37.65 9.00
N GLN A 143 15.07 37.26 9.53
CA GLN A 143 15.85 38.13 10.42
C GLN A 143 17.12 38.73 9.78
N SER A 144 17.48 38.32 8.57
CA SER A 144 18.55 38.97 7.82
C SER A 144 17.96 40.08 6.96
N GLU A 145 17.78 41.27 7.55
CA GLU A 145 17.85 42.63 6.95
C GLU A 145 17.15 43.63 7.91
N PRO A 146 17.89 44.58 8.53
CA PRO A 146 17.28 45.68 9.28
C PRO A 146 16.77 46.74 8.28
N ALA A 147 15.65 46.45 7.63
CA ALA A 147 14.96 47.38 6.74
C ALA A 147 13.69 47.96 7.41
N PRO A 148 13.28 49.20 7.10
CA PRO A 148 12.30 49.95 7.86
C PRO A 148 10.90 49.33 7.77
N SER A 149 10.57 48.55 8.80
CA SER A 149 9.30 48.39 9.51
C SER A 149 7.96 48.79 8.82
N TRP A 150 7.72 48.39 7.57
CA TRP A 150 6.40 48.45 6.92
C TRP A 150 5.31 47.77 7.78
N LEU A 151 5.69 46.70 8.47
CA LEU A 151 4.83 45.95 9.39
C LEU A 151 4.45 46.77 10.63
N SER A 152 5.34 47.62 11.13
CA SER A 152 5.02 48.52 12.26
C SER A 152 4.10 49.67 11.82
N GLN A 153 4.20 50.08 10.56
CA GLN A 153 3.38 51.12 9.97
C GLN A 153 1.95 50.63 9.72
N VAL A 154 1.81 49.37 9.30
CA VAL A 154 0.50 48.69 9.20
C VAL A 154 -0.09 48.41 10.58
N LEU A 155 0.72 48.00 11.57
CA LEU A 155 0.21 47.78 12.94
C LEU A 155 -0.28 49.07 13.63
N ARG A 156 0.35 50.22 13.36
CA ARG A 156 -0.15 51.52 13.86
C ARG A 156 -1.48 51.95 13.23
N GLN A 157 -1.79 51.47 12.02
CA GLN A 157 -3.09 51.70 11.37
C GLN A 157 -4.19 50.75 11.86
N VAL A 158 -3.85 49.74 12.65
CA VAL A 158 -4.80 48.74 13.18
C VAL A 158 -5.29 49.10 14.59
N ASP A 159 -4.98 50.31 15.07
CA ASP A 159 -5.49 50.87 16.33
C ASP A 159 -6.88 51.52 16.18
N SER A 160 -7.71 50.96 15.29
CA SER A 160 -9.14 51.28 15.19
C SER A 160 -9.91 50.02 15.56
N SER A 161 -10.58 50.06 16.70
CA SER A 161 -11.23 48.95 17.41
C SER A 161 -12.29 48.14 16.63
N GLY A 162 -12.55 48.46 15.36
CA GLY A 162 -13.34 47.64 14.42
C GLY A 162 -12.53 46.84 13.38
N MET A 163 -11.26 47.18 13.14
CA MET A 163 -10.45 46.56 12.08
C MET A 163 -9.77 45.27 12.56
N LEU A 164 -9.42 45.19 13.85
CA LEU A 164 -8.84 44.00 14.46
C LEU A 164 -9.79 42.78 14.38
N LEU A 165 -11.08 43.00 14.66
CA LEU A 165 -12.10 41.97 14.57
C LEU A 165 -12.28 41.47 13.12
N ARG A 166 -12.18 42.40 12.16
CA ARG A 166 -12.31 42.09 10.74
C ARG A 166 -11.12 41.27 10.23
N VAL A 167 -9.89 41.65 10.62
CA VAL A 167 -8.67 40.89 10.30
C VAL A 167 -8.68 39.50 10.94
N MET A 168 -9.11 39.38 12.20
CA MET A 168 -9.25 38.06 12.83
C MET A 168 -10.28 37.19 12.11
N SER A 169 -11.42 37.76 11.68
CA SER A 169 -12.43 37.01 10.94
C SER A 169 -11.91 36.50 9.59
N TYR A 170 -11.18 37.32 8.84
CA TYR A 170 -10.61 36.90 7.55
C TYR A 170 -9.48 35.87 7.73
N MET A 171 -8.67 35.98 8.78
CA MET A 171 -7.64 34.97 9.09
C MET A 171 -8.26 33.64 9.49
N ALA A 172 -9.35 33.65 10.26
CA ALA A 172 -10.10 32.43 10.61
C ALA A 172 -10.69 31.75 9.37
N ILE A 173 -11.30 32.53 8.46
CA ILE A 173 -11.84 32.01 7.19
C ILE A 173 -10.72 31.45 6.32
N ALA A 174 -9.61 32.16 6.16
CA ALA A 174 -8.46 31.70 5.40
C ALA A 174 -7.88 30.39 5.96
N ALA A 175 -7.79 30.27 7.29
CA ALA A 175 -7.35 29.03 7.93
C ALA A 175 -8.30 27.85 7.66
N VAL A 176 -9.61 28.07 7.71
CA VAL A 176 -10.61 27.03 7.36
C VAL A 176 -10.49 26.61 5.90
N LEU A 177 -10.32 27.56 4.98
CA LEU A 177 -10.11 27.26 3.56
C LEU A 177 -8.82 26.47 3.33
N VAL A 178 -7.72 26.85 3.95
CA VAL A 178 -6.45 26.11 3.87
C VAL A 178 -6.58 24.71 4.46
N LEU A 179 -7.30 24.54 5.58
CA LEU A 179 -7.56 23.22 6.16
C LEU A 179 -8.46 22.36 5.27
N GLY A 180 -9.50 22.94 4.67
CA GLY A 180 -10.37 22.24 3.72
C GLY A 180 -9.63 21.81 2.45
N VAL A 181 -8.87 22.73 1.85
CA VAL A 181 -8.05 22.46 0.66
C VAL A 181 -6.95 21.45 0.98
N SER A 182 -6.25 21.57 2.12
CA SER A 182 -5.23 20.61 2.51
C SER A 182 -5.80 19.22 2.80
N GLY A 183 -7.00 19.13 3.40
CA GLY A 183 -7.74 17.88 3.54
C GLY A 183 -8.11 17.26 2.20
N PHE A 184 -8.52 18.08 1.22
CA PHE A 184 -8.84 17.63 -0.13
C PHE A 184 -7.61 17.18 -0.91
N VAL A 185 -6.50 17.95 -0.88
CA VAL A 185 -5.22 17.58 -1.47
C VAL A 185 -4.65 16.32 -0.81
N ARG A 186 -4.82 16.17 0.50
CA ARG A 186 -4.43 14.96 1.22
C ARG A 186 -5.30 13.77 0.82
N ARG A 187 -6.61 13.95 0.63
CA ARG A 187 -7.52 12.91 0.09
C ARG A 187 -7.19 12.50 -1.34
N LEU A 188 -6.79 13.45 -2.19
CA LEU A 188 -6.34 13.18 -3.55
C LEU A 188 -4.98 12.47 -3.58
N ARG A 189 -4.07 12.79 -2.65
CA ARG A 189 -2.83 12.02 -2.46
C ARG A 189 -3.08 10.62 -1.89
N THR A 190 -4.08 10.42 -1.04
CA THR A 190 -4.41 9.08 -0.52
C THR A 190 -5.11 8.17 -1.53
N LYS A 191 -5.69 8.71 -2.63
CA LYS A 191 -6.12 7.88 -3.77
C LYS A 191 -4.96 7.35 -4.63
N ARG A 192 -3.72 7.83 -4.42
CA ARG A 192 -2.49 7.27 -5.03
C ARG A 192 -1.63 6.47 -4.04
N LEU A 193 -2.11 6.26 -2.81
CA LEU A 193 -1.35 5.62 -1.73
C LEU A 193 -2.10 4.43 -1.10
N SER A 194 -3.19 3.97 -1.73
CA SER A 194 -3.98 2.82 -1.28
C SER A 194 -3.71 1.52 -2.06
N ASP A 195 -2.83 1.51 -3.05
CA ASP A 195 -2.50 0.29 -3.81
C ASP A 195 -1.20 -0.39 -3.34
N THR A 196 -0.48 0.20 -2.39
CA THR A 196 0.84 -0.29 -1.93
C THR A 196 0.82 -1.11 -0.65
N LEU A 197 -0.36 -1.51 -0.14
CA LEU A 197 -0.45 -2.24 1.14
C LEU A 197 -1.05 -3.66 1.06
N TRP A 198 -1.17 -4.23 -0.14
CA TRP A 198 -1.71 -5.58 -0.32
C TRP A 198 -0.86 -6.50 -1.21
N HIS A 199 0.47 -6.40 -1.09
CA HIS A 199 1.39 -7.37 -1.69
C HIS A 199 2.47 -7.76 -0.66
N ALA A 200 2.10 -8.58 0.30
CA ALA A 200 3.04 -9.24 1.18
C ALA A 200 2.62 -10.69 1.33
N ASP A 201 3.07 -11.53 0.39
CA ASP A 201 3.54 -12.87 0.78
C ASP A 201 4.39 -13.62 -0.25
N HIS A 202 4.98 -12.92 -1.23
CA HIS A 202 6.18 -13.39 -1.91
C HIS A 202 7.24 -12.34 -1.67
N ALA A 203 8.13 -12.59 -0.70
CA ALA A 203 9.22 -11.69 -0.37
C ALA A 203 10.04 -11.41 -1.66
N PRO A 204 10.03 -10.17 -2.17
CA PRO A 204 11.06 -9.75 -3.11
C PRO A 204 12.39 -9.69 -2.35
N PRO A 205 13.53 -10.00 -2.98
CA PRO A 205 14.82 -9.67 -2.38
C PRO A 205 14.84 -8.17 -2.05
N ALA A 206 15.28 -7.83 -0.84
CA ALA A 206 15.30 -6.47 -0.33
C ALA A 206 15.95 -5.50 -1.32
N PRO A 207 15.41 -4.27 -1.48
CA PRO A 207 16.08 -3.24 -2.25
C PRO A 207 17.38 -2.86 -1.53
N VAL A 208 18.51 -3.27 -2.10
CA VAL A 208 19.84 -2.86 -1.64
C VAL A 208 19.97 -1.35 -1.90
N PRO A 209 20.16 -0.51 -0.87
CA PRO A 209 20.47 0.90 -1.07
C PRO A 209 21.85 0.97 -1.74
N GLY A 210 21.92 1.51 -2.95
CA GLY A 210 23.18 1.66 -3.69
C GLY A 210 23.40 0.72 -4.87
N ARG A 211 22.35 0.13 -5.49
CA ARG A 211 22.52 -0.52 -6.80
C ARG A 211 22.98 0.52 -7.84
N GLN A 212 24.28 0.50 -8.15
CA GLN A 212 24.83 0.93 -9.44
C GLN A 212 24.07 0.23 -10.60
N PRO A 213 24.11 0.72 -11.84
CA PRO A 213 23.29 0.20 -12.93
C PRO A 213 23.80 -1.17 -13.40
N TRP A 214 23.09 -2.24 -13.05
CA TRP A 214 23.41 -3.60 -13.50
C TRP A 214 22.73 -3.83 -14.83
N GLN A 215 23.47 -3.67 -15.93
CA GLN A 215 22.90 -3.88 -17.25
C GLN A 215 23.98 -4.38 -18.22
N SER A 216 24.41 -5.63 -18.02
CA SER A 216 25.08 -6.36 -19.10
C SER A 216 24.11 -7.40 -19.68
N TRP A 217 24.06 -7.49 -21.01
CA TRP A 217 23.33 -8.53 -21.75
C TRP A 217 23.59 -9.95 -21.18
N ARG A 218 24.79 -10.16 -20.65
CA ARG A 218 25.25 -11.38 -20.00
C ARG A 218 24.38 -11.83 -18.82
N GLU A 219 23.79 -10.90 -18.06
CA GLU A 219 22.90 -11.23 -16.93
C GLU A 219 21.55 -11.78 -17.41
N VAL A 220 21.05 -11.30 -18.55
CA VAL A 220 19.83 -11.82 -19.17
C VAL A 220 20.04 -13.25 -19.67
N GLU A 221 21.21 -13.54 -20.25
CA GLU A 221 21.53 -14.89 -20.74
C GLU A 221 21.65 -15.90 -19.59
N GLN A 222 22.17 -15.49 -18.45
CA GLN A 222 22.39 -16.34 -17.28
C GLN A 222 21.13 -16.54 -16.42
N ALA A 223 20.12 -15.68 -16.55
CA ALA A 223 18.89 -15.79 -15.79
C ALA A 223 18.01 -16.97 -16.19
N SER A 224 17.19 -17.43 -15.24
CA SER A 224 16.20 -18.49 -15.49
C SER A 224 15.19 -18.05 -16.56
N LEU A 225 14.67 -18.98 -17.35
CA LEU A 225 13.81 -18.67 -18.50
C LEU A 225 12.61 -17.76 -18.15
N ALA A 226 12.07 -17.88 -16.94
CA ALA A 226 10.96 -17.06 -16.46
C ALA A 226 11.37 -15.62 -16.09
N GLU A 227 12.63 -15.39 -15.68
CA GLU A 227 13.14 -14.07 -15.26
C GLU A 227 13.66 -13.24 -16.44
N ARG A 228 14.05 -13.88 -17.55
CA ARG A 228 14.63 -13.21 -18.72
C ARG A 228 13.78 -12.06 -19.27
N PRO A 229 12.45 -12.18 -19.43
CA PRO A 229 11.64 -11.06 -19.96
C PRO A 229 11.62 -9.85 -19.02
N ALA A 230 11.64 -10.07 -17.70
CA ALA A 230 11.64 -8.98 -16.72
C ALA A 230 12.97 -8.22 -16.72
N LEU A 231 14.10 -8.95 -16.81
CA LEU A 231 15.42 -8.33 -16.93
C LEU A 231 15.58 -7.59 -18.27
N MET A 232 15.08 -8.17 -19.36
CA MET A 232 15.05 -7.51 -20.67
C MET A 232 14.24 -6.21 -20.64
N LEU A 233 13.08 -6.24 -19.98
CA LEU A 233 12.25 -5.06 -19.83
C LEU A 233 12.99 -3.94 -19.07
N GLY A 234 13.75 -4.29 -18.02
CA GLY A 234 14.61 -3.35 -17.32
C GLY A 234 15.64 -2.66 -18.22
N LEU A 235 16.33 -3.43 -19.07
CA LEU A 235 17.30 -2.91 -20.05
C LEU A 235 16.67 -1.92 -21.03
N VAL A 236 15.51 -2.27 -21.57
CA VAL A 236 14.79 -1.43 -22.53
C VAL A 236 14.28 -0.15 -21.86
N LEU A 237 13.74 -0.25 -20.64
CA LEU A 237 13.26 0.91 -19.88
C LEU A 237 14.39 1.90 -19.59
N ASP A 238 15.54 1.41 -19.15
CA ASP A 238 16.70 2.28 -18.91
C ASP A 238 17.18 2.95 -20.19
N ALA A 239 17.22 2.23 -21.33
CA ALA A 239 17.54 2.83 -22.62
C ALA A 239 16.52 3.92 -23.05
N LEU A 240 15.23 3.71 -22.78
CA LEU A 240 14.17 4.69 -23.05
C LEU A 240 14.25 5.92 -22.15
N VAL A 241 14.57 5.73 -20.87
CA VAL A 241 14.78 6.83 -19.91
C VAL A 241 16.04 7.62 -20.26
N GLN A 242 17.15 6.94 -20.57
CA GLN A 242 18.41 7.58 -20.98
C GLN A 242 18.23 8.38 -22.28
N SER A 243 17.45 7.87 -23.23
CA SER A 243 17.12 8.58 -24.48
C SER A 243 16.06 9.67 -24.31
N ARG A 244 15.61 9.95 -23.07
CA ARG A 244 14.55 10.92 -22.71
C ARG A 244 13.23 10.69 -23.41
N ARG A 245 12.95 9.45 -23.79
CA ARG A 245 11.70 9.03 -24.46
C ARG A 245 10.66 8.51 -23.49
N LEU A 246 11.04 8.26 -22.23
CA LEU A 246 10.11 8.01 -21.14
C LEU A 246 10.45 8.91 -19.93
N PRO A 247 9.45 9.33 -19.14
CA PRO A 247 9.69 10.05 -17.90
C PRO A 247 10.41 9.15 -16.89
N ARG A 248 11.24 9.74 -16.05
CA ARG A 248 11.93 9.00 -14.98
C ARG A 248 10.94 8.69 -13.86
N ALA A 249 10.48 7.44 -13.78
CA ALA A 249 9.70 6.92 -12.66
C ALA A 249 10.50 5.86 -11.90
N GLU A 250 10.25 5.71 -10.59
CA GLU A 250 10.93 4.70 -9.76
C GLU A 250 10.48 3.27 -10.10
N SER A 251 9.24 3.11 -10.58
CA SER A 251 8.72 1.86 -11.13
C SER A 251 7.57 2.15 -12.10
N PHE A 252 7.45 1.33 -13.14
CA PHE A 252 6.27 1.31 -14.01
C PHE A 252 5.57 -0.04 -13.87
N THR A 253 4.26 -0.03 -13.64
CA THR A 253 3.43 -1.22 -13.90
C THR A 253 3.30 -1.44 -15.41
N ALA A 254 2.94 -2.66 -15.84
CA ALA A 254 2.77 -2.95 -17.26
C ALA A 254 1.70 -2.05 -17.90
N SER A 255 0.60 -1.79 -17.20
CA SER A 255 -0.48 -0.90 -17.66
C SER A 255 0.00 0.55 -17.78
N GLU A 256 0.71 1.09 -16.78
CA GLU A 256 1.27 2.45 -16.84
C GLU A 256 2.32 2.58 -17.94
N LEU A 257 3.12 1.53 -18.19
CA LEU A 257 4.10 1.51 -19.26
C LEU A 257 3.42 1.52 -20.64
N ILE A 258 2.32 0.78 -20.81
CA ILE A 258 1.55 0.75 -22.04
C ILE A 258 0.97 2.15 -22.31
N GLU A 259 0.36 2.78 -21.31
CA GLU A 259 -0.18 4.14 -21.43
C GLU A 259 0.91 5.19 -21.74
N ALA A 260 2.07 5.09 -21.08
CA ALA A 260 3.22 5.95 -21.34
C ALA A 260 3.78 5.74 -22.76
N ALA A 261 3.80 4.49 -23.24
CA ALA A 261 4.27 4.16 -24.58
C ALA A 261 3.30 4.63 -25.68
N GLU A 262 1.99 4.60 -25.42
CA GLU A 262 0.95 5.10 -26.32
C GLU A 262 1.01 6.62 -26.46
N SER A 263 1.10 7.34 -25.34
CA SER A 263 1.19 8.80 -25.33
C SER A 263 2.46 9.33 -25.99
N THR A 264 3.58 8.61 -25.89
CA THR A 264 4.89 9.08 -26.38
C THR A 264 5.22 8.65 -27.81
N ARG A 265 4.35 7.87 -28.48
CA ARG A 265 4.55 7.33 -29.85
C ARG A 265 5.95 6.72 -30.06
N LEU A 266 6.32 5.79 -29.18
CA LEU A 266 7.63 5.13 -29.25
C LEU A 266 7.77 4.25 -30.51
N PRO A 267 8.91 4.29 -31.22
CA PRO A 267 9.20 3.28 -32.23
C PRO A 267 9.32 1.90 -31.58
N GLY A 268 8.74 0.88 -32.21
CA GLY A 268 8.69 -0.47 -31.65
C GLY A 268 7.74 -0.63 -30.45
N ARG A 269 6.75 0.27 -30.29
CA ARG A 269 5.71 0.21 -29.24
C ARG A 269 5.12 -1.18 -29.06
N GLU A 270 4.74 -1.84 -30.15
CA GLU A 270 4.12 -3.17 -30.11
C GLU A 270 5.02 -4.21 -29.44
N ARG A 271 6.34 -4.14 -29.70
CA ARG A 271 7.34 -5.03 -29.09
C ARG A 271 7.52 -4.73 -27.60
N LEU A 272 7.51 -3.44 -27.22
CA LEU A 272 7.57 -3.02 -25.82
C LEU A 272 6.34 -3.51 -25.04
N VAL A 273 5.14 -3.34 -25.60
CA VAL A 273 3.88 -3.78 -25.00
C VAL A 273 3.84 -5.31 -24.87
N ALA A 274 4.26 -6.04 -25.91
CA ALA A 274 4.33 -7.50 -25.88
C ALA A 274 5.32 -7.99 -24.80
N LEU A 275 6.51 -7.38 -24.73
CA LEU A 275 7.51 -7.70 -23.70
C LEU A 275 6.98 -7.41 -22.29
N ALA A 276 6.34 -6.26 -22.07
CA ALA A 276 5.77 -5.88 -20.79
C ALA A 276 4.70 -6.87 -20.31
N ARG A 277 3.78 -7.27 -21.19
CA ARG A 277 2.74 -8.26 -20.88
C ARG A 277 3.32 -9.64 -20.58
N VAL A 278 4.30 -10.10 -21.37
CA VAL A 278 4.94 -11.41 -21.13
C VAL A 278 5.73 -11.39 -19.82
N ALA A 279 6.42 -10.30 -19.49
CA ALA A 279 7.11 -10.16 -18.22
C ALA A 279 6.15 -10.14 -17.01
N GLU A 280 5.02 -9.45 -17.14
CA GLU A 280 3.97 -9.44 -16.11
C GLU A 280 3.34 -10.82 -15.94
N GLN A 281 2.96 -11.48 -17.02
CA GLN A 281 2.34 -12.81 -16.98
C GLN A 281 3.32 -13.90 -16.53
N ALA A 282 4.62 -13.78 -16.84
CA ALA A 282 5.63 -14.71 -16.33
C ALA A 282 5.84 -14.57 -14.82
N ARG A 283 5.63 -13.36 -14.27
CA ARG A 283 5.87 -13.05 -12.86
C ARG A 283 4.64 -13.23 -11.98
N PHE A 284 3.45 -12.90 -12.50
CA PHE A 284 2.20 -12.86 -11.74
C PHE A 284 1.11 -13.77 -12.32
N GLY A 285 1.31 -14.34 -13.50
CA GLY A 285 0.36 -15.24 -14.13
C GLY A 285 0.28 -16.58 -13.39
N SER A 286 -0.94 -17.08 -13.25
CA SER A 286 -1.22 -18.38 -12.61
C SER A 286 -0.91 -19.58 -13.50
N LYS A 287 -0.62 -19.37 -14.80
CA LYS A 287 -0.23 -20.41 -15.76
C LYS A 287 1.19 -20.15 -16.28
N PRO A 288 2.08 -21.16 -16.29
CA PRO A 288 3.40 -21.01 -16.87
C PRO A 288 3.29 -20.78 -18.39
N LEU A 289 4.03 -19.80 -18.89
CA LEU A 289 4.10 -19.52 -20.32
C LEU A 289 4.99 -20.55 -21.04
N PRO A 290 4.67 -20.91 -22.29
CA PRO A 290 5.54 -21.77 -23.09
C PRO A 290 6.87 -21.07 -23.38
N ALA A 291 7.97 -21.84 -23.35
CA ALA A 291 9.33 -21.32 -23.52
C ALA A 291 9.52 -20.55 -24.85
N SER A 292 8.78 -20.92 -25.90
CA SER A 292 8.79 -20.22 -27.19
C SER A 292 8.27 -18.78 -27.11
N GLN A 293 7.24 -18.51 -26.28
CA GLN A 293 6.71 -17.16 -26.08
C GLN A 293 7.67 -16.30 -25.26
N LEU A 294 8.31 -16.89 -24.24
CA LEU A 294 9.34 -16.20 -23.45
C LEU A 294 10.54 -15.83 -24.33
N ALA A 295 11.02 -16.75 -25.17
CA ALA A 295 12.13 -16.50 -26.10
C ALA A 295 11.78 -15.44 -27.15
N ALA A 296 10.58 -15.50 -27.74
CA ALA A 296 10.12 -14.51 -28.72
C ALA A 296 10.02 -13.09 -28.13
N ALA A 297 9.56 -12.96 -26.88
CA ALA A 297 9.50 -11.68 -26.19
C ALA A 297 10.89 -11.11 -25.92
N VAL A 298 11.83 -11.96 -25.48
CA VAL A 298 13.24 -11.58 -25.24
C VAL A 298 13.91 -11.12 -26.53
N GLU A 299 13.73 -11.84 -27.65
CA GLU A 299 14.25 -11.43 -28.96
C GLU A 299 13.64 -10.12 -29.45
N GLY A 300 12.32 -9.94 -29.29
CA GLY A 300 11.64 -8.67 -29.60
C GLY A 300 12.21 -7.49 -28.80
N GLY A 301 12.52 -7.72 -27.51
CA GLY A 301 13.22 -6.76 -26.65
C GLY A 301 14.64 -6.45 -27.12
N ARG A 302 15.39 -7.45 -27.59
CA ARG A 302 16.74 -7.29 -28.15
C ARG A 302 16.72 -6.43 -29.41
N THR A 303 15.79 -6.68 -30.33
CA THR A 303 15.62 -5.85 -31.53
C THR A 303 15.27 -4.40 -31.15
N LEU A 304 14.35 -4.22 -30.19
CA LEU A 304 13.98 -2.89 -29.71
C LEU A 304 15.17 -2.16 -29.08
N LEU A 305 15.98 -2.84 -28.28
CA LEU A 305 17.17 -2.26 -27.66
C LEU A 305 18.20 -1.84 -28.72
N ALA A 306 18.40 -2.64 -29.77
CA ALA A 306 19.28 -2.30 -30.89
C ALA A 306 18.79 -1.08 -31.70
N GLU A 307 17.47 -0.94 -31.89
CA GLU A 307 16.86 0.23 -32.53
C GLU A 307 17.03 1.50 -31.68
N LEU A 308 16.94 1.38 -30.36
CA LEU A 308 17.09 2.51 -29.42
C LEU A 308 18.55 2.92 -29.22
N ASN A 309 19.46 1.95 -29.29
CA ASN A 309 20.89 2.14 -29.11
C ASN A 309 21.69 1.61 -30.30
N PRO A 310 21.67 2.32 -31.45
CA PRO A 310 22.43 1.90 -32.62
C PRO A 310 23.93 1.83 -32.27
N PRO A 311 24.66 0.79 -32.75
CA PRO A 311 26.10 0.65 -32.49
C PRO A 311 26.82 1.87 -33.09
N GLY A 312 27.20 2.82 -32.23
CA GLY A 312 27.75 4.10 -32.68
C GLY A 312 27.69 5.24 -31.67
N ARG A 313 26.87 5.15 -30.61
CA ARG A 313 26.97 6.07 -29.45
C ARG A 313 27.89 5.49 -28.38
N VAL A 314 29.16 5.35 -28.75
CA VAL A 314 30.26 5.36 -27.77
C VAL A 314 30.39 6.81 -27.34
N SER A 315 29.80 7.18 -26.21
CA SER A 315 30.06 8.47 -25.58
C SER A 315 31.50 8.49 -25.07
N SER A 316 32.30 9.33 -25.72
CA SER A 316 33.54 9.94 -25.24
C SER A 316 33.48 10.39 -23.79
#